data_AF-A0A2V8D679-F1
#
_entry.id   AF-A0A2V8D679-F1
#
_cell.length_a   1.000
_cell.length_b   1.000
_cell.length_c   1.000
_cell.angle_alpha   90.00
_cell.angle_beta   90.00
_cell.angle_gamma   90.00
#
_symmetry.space_group_name_H-M   'P 1'
#
loop_
_entity.id
_entity.type
_entity.pdbx_description
1 polymer ?
#
loop_
_entity_poly.entity_id
_entity_poly.type
_entity_poly.pdbx_seq_one_letter_code
_entity_poly.pdbx_strand_id
1 'polypeptide(L)'
;MDAPMMELQEELHLDFPRCLEADFPEDVPRARDAFESIAAAIAGSDFTSLARRSPALTGFDWLGYLRCSLARMVHAAAALRRRGVVSGRLLDYGSYFGNFALMFARAGFSVDAVDSYRAYEGAFDGPKRVLAESGVRLLDFDEVGYGLAGIDASYDVVLCLGVIEHVPSSPRPLLDTLDRVLARGGLLVLDTPNLVHLYNRQKFARGETVLADIQAQYETELPFEGHHREYTIPELVWMLRRIGHQRISVEAFNYSSYALGTLSARDVHNHWNMVRDPTMREYLMTVSARPSAGAAGEPDASDWRTLIEDPEQSWLRALPAVMADQPAQVDVDRELQLVKMQDEINRRDAERAAVQHEVNVRDEMLRDLHERFVHEVQRRDEIIDRLRREQDWMRRGWRRFVVRPPQGT
;
A
#
# COMPACT_ATOMS: atom_id res chain seq x y z
N MET A 1 -10.13 -42.35 10.16
CA MET A 1 -11.19 -41.33 10.08
C MET A 1 -10.45 -40.06 9.69
N ASP A 2 -10.27 -39.89 8.40
CA ASP A 2 -9.56 -38.74 7.86
C ASP A 2 -10.50 -37.54 7.96
N ALA A 3 -10.21 -36.63 8.89
CA ALA A 3 -10.82 -35.32 8.86
C ALA A 3 -10.40 -34.67 7.54
N PRO A 4 -11.32 -34.10 6.74
CA PRO A 4 -10.94 -33.39 5.53
C PRO A 4 -10.00 -32.25 5.94
N MET A 5 -8.78 -32.30 5.42
CA MET A 5 -7.81 -31.22 5.56
C MET A 5 -8.43 -30.01 4.88
N MET A 6 -8.97 -29.07 5.66
CA MET A 6 -9.60 -27.85 5.12
C MET A 6 -8.53 -27.10 4.31
N GLU A 7 -8.66 -27.12 2.99
CA GLU A 7 -7.83 -26.33 2.09
C GLU A 7 -8.04 -24.83 2.39
N LEU A 8 -6.93 -24.08 2.38
CA LEU A 8 -6.99 -22.63 2.43
C LEU A 8 -7.81 -22.12 1.24
N GLN A 9 -8.62 -21.09 1.46
CA GLN A 9 -9.31 -20.42 0.38
C GLN A 9 -8.29 -19.92 -0.65
N GLU A 10 -8.57 -20.15 -1.94
CA GLU A 10 -7.71 -19.68 -3.03
C GLU A 10 -7.72 -18.14 -3.16
N GLU A 11 -8.83 -17.51 -2.75
CA GLU A 11 -9.01 -16.06 -2.74
C GLU A 11 -9.57 -15.57 -1.40
N LEU A 12 -9.12 -14.38 -0.98
CA LEU A 12 -9.64 -13.67 0.19
C LEU A 12 -10.02 -12.24 -0.21
N HIS A 13 -11.30 -11.90 -0.07
CA HIS A 13 -11.79 -10.57 -0.37
C HIS A 13 -11.62 -9.62 0.82
N LEU A 14 -10.99 -8.48 0.58
CA LEU A 14 -10.76 -7.41 1.55
C LEU A 14 -11.74 -6.26 1.29
N ASP A 15 -12.91 -6.30 1.95
CA ASP A 15 -13.89 -5.22 1.91
C ASP A 15 -13.40 -4.01 2.72
N PHE A 16 -12.45 -3.24 2.18
CA PHE A 16 -11.81 -2.12 2.87
C PHE A 16 -12.53 -0.78 2.59
N PRO A 17 -12.81 0.05 3.61
CA PRO A 17 -12.37 -0.05 5.01
C PRO A 17 -13.33 -0.80 5.95
N ARG A 18 -14.37 -1.47 5.42
CA ARG A 18 -15.39 -2.14 6.24
C ARG A 18 -14.83 -3.28 7.11
N CYS A 19 -13.79 -3.96 6.64
CA CYS A 19 -13.09 -4.99 7.41
C CYS A 19 -12.51 -4.47 8.74
N LEU A 20 -12.26 -3.15 8.86
CA LEU A 20 -11.78 -2.52 10.10
C LEU A 20 -12.93 -2.15 11.06
N GLU A 21 -14.19 -2.09 10.60
CA GLU A 21 -15.33 -1.62 11.41
C GLU A 21 -15.62 -2.52 12.60
N ALA A 22 -15.30 -3.82 12.51
CA ALA A 22 -15.51 -4.77 13.60
C ALA A 22 -14.61 -4.48 14.82
N ASP A 23 -13.38 -4.03 14.60
CA ASP A 23 -12.41 -3.77 15.66
C ASP A 23 -12.29 -2.27 15.99
N PHE A 24 -12.67 -1.38 15.06
CA PHE A 24 -12.58 0.09 15.19
C PHE A 24 -13.89 0.83 14.85
N PRO A 25 -15.03 0.47 15.45
CA PRO A 25 -16.36 0.96 15.01
C PRO A 25 -16.55 2.47 15.14
N GLU A 26 -15.90 3.12 16.11
CA GLU A 26 -16.04 4.57 16.32
C GLU A 26 -15.00 5.39 15.53
N ASP A 27 -13.90 4.78 15.08
CA ASP A 27 -12.77 5.49 14.46
C ASP A 27 -12.86 5.46 12.93
N VAL A 28 -13.33 4.36 12.35
CA VAL A 28 -13.50 4.22 10.89
C VAL A 28 -14.35 5.33 10.28
N PRO A 29 -15.52 5.73 10.84
CA PRO A 29 -16.32 6.81 10.27
C PRO A 29 -15.58 8.15 10.25
N ARG A 30 -14.82 8.46 11.31
CA ARG A 30 -14.04 9.71 11.42
C ARG A 30 -12.88 9.71 10.43
N ALA A 31 -12.19 8.58 10.31
CA ALA A 31 -11.08 8.45 9.37
C ALA A 31 -11.59 8.59 7.92
N ARG A 32 -12.72 7.96 7.59
CA ARG A 32 -13.36 8.04 6.27
C ARG A 32 -13.73 9.48 5.90
N ASP A 33 -14.35 10.20 6.81
CA ASP A 33 -14.76 11.60 6.61
C ASP A 33 -13.55 12.54 6.34
N ALA A 34 -12.45 12.36 7.09
CA ALA A 34 -11.21 13.09 6.85
C ALA A 34 -10.57 12.70 5.50
N PHE A 35 -10.52 11.40 5.18
CA PHE A 35 -10.05 10.91 3.88
C PHE A 35 -10.83 11.53 2.72
N GLU A 36 -12.16 11.48 2.75
CA GLU A 36 -13.02 12.02 1.67
C GLU A 36 -12.77 13.51 1.44
N SER A 37 -12.59 14.28 2.52
CA SER A 37 -12.30 15.70 2.45
C SER A 37 -10.93 16.00 1.82
N ILE A 38 -9.89 15.27 2.22
CA ILE A 38 -8.54 15.44 1.66
C ILE A 38 -8.48 14.91 0.21
N ALA A 39 -9.09 13.76 -0.07
CA ALA A 39 -9.20 13.20 -1.41
C ALA A 39 -9.85 14.17 -2.39
N ALA A 40 -10.94 14.84 -1.98
CA ALA A 40 -11.56 15.88 -2.78
C ALA A 40 -10.63 17.09 -2.98
N ALA A 41 -9.87 17.47 -1.94
CA ALA A 41 -8.95 18.61 -1.99
C ALA A 41 -7.72 18.38 -2.88
N ILE A 42 -7.29 17.13 -3.05
CA ILE A 42 -6.16 16.76 -3.91
C ILE A 42 -6.57 16.44 -5.35
N ALA A 43 -7.87 16.32 -5.63
CA ALA A 43 -8.37 15.95 -6.95
C ALA A 43 -7.92 16.94 -8.03
N GLY A 44 -7.24 16.43 -9.06
CA GLY A 44 -6.74 17.24 -10.18
C GLY A 44 -5.54 18.13 -9.87
N SER A 45 -4.93 17.99 -8.70
CA SER A 45 -3.70 18.71 -8.35
C SER A 45 -2.47 18.09 -9.03
N ASP A 46 -1.44 18.91 -9.25
CA ASP A 46 -0.14 18.46 -9.76
C ASP A 46 0.79 18.11 -8.58
N PHE A 47 1.30 16.88 -8.61
CA PHE A 47 2.18 16.31 -7.59
C PHE A 47 3.60 16.06 -8.07
N THR A 48 3.94 16.55 -9.27
CA THR A 48 5.28 16.37 -9.86
C THR A 48 6.37 16.91 -8.93
N SER A 49 6.11 17.99 -8.19
CA SER A 49 7.06 18.58 -7.23
C SER A 49 7.44 17.62 -6.10
N LEU A 50 6.54 16.72 -5.67
CA LEU A 50 6.76 15.74 -4.61
C LEU A 50 7.75 14.63 -5.05
N ALA A 51 7.80 14.32 -6.35
CA ALA A 51 8.68 13.28 -6.87
C ALA A 51 10.13 13.75 -7.10
N ARG A 52 10.39 15.07 -7.08
CA ARG A 52 11.69 15.68 -7.43
C ARG A 52 12.87 15.08 -6.67
N ARG A 53 12.68 14.84 -5.37
CA ARG A 53 13.67 14.31 -4.43
C ARG A 53 13.29 12.94 -3.86
N SER A 54 12.21 12.38 -4.38
CA SER A 54 11.66 11.08 -4.01
C SER A 54 11.13 10.39 -5.27
N PRO A 55 12.01 9.87 -6.15
CA PRO A 55 11.61 9.40 -7.48
C PRO A 55 10.61 8.24 -7.47
N ALA A 56 10.54 7.48 -6.37
CA ALA A 56 9.53 6.45 -6.17
C ALA A 56 8.08 7.00 -6.23
N LEU A 57 7.90 8.32 -6.13
CA LEU A 57 6.60 8.98 -6.18
C LEU A 57 6.16 9.39 -7.60
N THR A 58 6.97 9.14 -8.64
CA THR A 58 6.55 9.42 -10.02
C THR A 58 5.38 8.54 -10.43
N GLY A 59 4.24 9.15 -10.76
CA GLY A 59 3.01 8.44 -11.13
C GLY A 59 2.32 7.73 -9.97
N PHE A 60 2.63 8.13 -8.73
CA PHE A 60 2.13 7.48 -7.53
C PHE A 60 0.61 7.62 -7.36
N ASP A 61 -0.04 6.54 -6.94
CA ASP A 61 -1.48 6.53 -6.64
C ASP A 61 -1.76 7.17 -5.27
N TRP A 62 -1.83 8.49 -5.26
CA TRP A 62 -2.10 9.27 -4.05
C TRP A 62 -3.47 8.96 -3.43
N LEU A 63 -4.48 8.64 -4.25
CA LEU A 63 -5.81 8.32 -3.74
C LEU A 63 -5.81 6.95 -3.06
N GLY A 64 -5.18 5.95 -3.68
CA GLY A 64 -4.95 4.64 -3.07
C GLY A 64 -4.16 4.74 -1.77
N TYR A 65 -3.09 5.54 -1.75
CA TYR A 65 -2.30 5.83 -0.55
C TYR A 65 -3.14 6.46 0.57
N LEU A 66 -3.86 7.54 0.28
CA LEU A 66 -4.70 8.20 1.26
C LEU A 66 -5.82 7.29 1.77
N ARG A 67 -6.40 6.46 0.89
CA ARG A 67 -7.42 5.47 1.26
C ARG A 67 -6.83 4.45 2.21
N CYS A 68 -5.70 3.83 1.88
CA CYS A 68 -5.06 2.85 2.75
C CYS A 68 -4.65 3.47 4.10
N SER A 69 -4.36 4.78 4.14
CA SER A 69 -3.98 5.51 5.36
C SER A 69 -5.08 5.55 6.42
N LEU A 70 -6.32 5.19 6.06
CA LEU A 70 -7.38 4.92 7.03
C LEU A 70 -6.95 3.90 8.09
N ALA A 71 -6.19 2.86 7.75
CA ALA A 71 -5.70 1.88 8.73
C ALA A 71 -4.84 2.57 9.79
N ARG A 72 -3.82 3.33 9.38
CA ARG A 72 -2.95 4.09 10.28
C ARG A 72 -3.74 5.06 11.17
N MET A 73 -4.70 5.76 10.57
CA MET A 73 -5.56 6.73 11.26
C MET A 73 -6.40 6.09 12.36
N VAL A 74 -7.06 4.96 12.09
CA VAL A 74 -7.89 4.28 13.10
C VAL A 74 -7.06 3.67 14.21
N HIS A 75 -5.89 3.12 13.89
CA HIS A 75 -4.96 2.60 14.89
C HIS A 75 -4.49 3.70 15.84
N ALA A 76 -4.03 4.84 15.31
CA ALA A 76 -3.58 5.97 16.13
C ALA A 76 -4.70 6.51 17.05
N ALA A 77 -5.91 6.72 16.50
CA ALA A 77 -7.05 7.22 17.28
C ALA A 77 -7.50 6.21 18.35
N ALA A 78 -7.61 4.93 18.00
CA ALA A 78 -8.00 3.88 18.92
C ALA A 78 -6.98 3.70 20.05
N ALA A 79 -5.68 3.76 19.74
CA ALA A 79 -4.61 3.62 20.72
C ALA A 79 -4.60 4.76 21.75
N LEU A 80 -4.86 6.00 21.33
CA LEU A 80 -5.03 7.15 22.22
C LEU A 80 -6.28 7.01 23.09
N ARG A 81 -7.42 6.61 22.49
CA ARG A 81 -8.67 6.41 23.23
C ARG A 81 -8.56 5.31 24.28
N ARG A 82 -7.89 4.18 23.99
CA ARG A 82 -7.64 3.11 24.98
C ARG A 82 -6.83 3.61 26.19
N ARG A 83 -6.09 4.70 26.02
CA ARG A 83 -5.31 5.38 27.07
C ARG A 83 -6.07 6.55 27.70
N GLY A 84 -7.35 6.73 27.38
CA GLY A 84 -8.21 7.79 27.90
C GLY A 84 -7.96 9.18 27.30
N VAL A 85 -7.19 9.27 26.21
CA VAL A 85 -6.89 10.54 25.54
C VAL A 85 -7.81 10.71 24.33
N VAL A 86 -8.79 11.59 24.46
CA VAL A 86 -9.82 11.86 23.41
C VAL A 86 -9.90 13.33 23.02
N SER A 87 -9.14 14.20 23.68
CA SER A 87 -8.98 15.62 23.38
C SER A 87 -7.65 16.12 23.96
N GLY A 88 -7.26 17.36 23.61
CA GLY A 88 -6.01 17.98 24.05
C GLY A 88 -5.36 18.80 22.95
N ARG A 89 -4.15 19.31 23.20
CA ARG A 89 -3.28 19.87 22.17
C ARG A 89 -2.50 18.76 21.49
N LEU A 90 -2.58 18.70 20.16
CA LEU A 90 -1.95 17.70 19.32
C LEU A 90 -1.03 18.35 18.29
N LEU A 91 0.17 17.81 18.12
CA LEU A 91 1.07 18.15 17.03
C LEU A 91 1.10 17.01 16.02
N ASP A 92 0.86 17.31 14.74
CA ASP A 92 1.10 16.40 13.62
C ASP A 92 2.41 16.79 12.93
N TYR A 93 3.51 16.09 13.29
CA TYR A 93 4.85 16.35 12.78
C TYR A 93 5.08 15.56 11.48
N GLY A 94 5.34 16.28 10.37
CA GLY A 94 5.39 15.67 9.04
C GLY A 94 3.99 15.36 8.51
N SER A 95 3.08 16.32 8.69
CA SER A 95 1.65 16.15 8.44
C SER A 95 1.27 15.92 6.97
N TYR A 96 2.14 16.26 6.03
CA TYR A 96 1.95 16.07 4.59
C TYR A 96 0.58 16.59 4.08
N PHE A 97 -0.32 15.72 3.61
CA PHE A 97 -1.69 16.12 3.21
C PHE A 97 -2.62 16.42 4.41
N GLY A 98 -2.24 16.08 5.63
CA GLY A 98 -2.94 16.41 6.87
C GLY A 98 -4.18 15.57 7.14
N ASN A 99 -4.29 14.35 6.60
CA ASN A 99 -5.41 13.46 6.91
C ASN A 99 -5.49 13.13 8.42
N PHE A 100 -4.34 12.95 9.10
CA PHE A 100 -4.30 12.76 10.55
C PHE A 100 -4.72 14.05 11.28
N ALA A 101 -4.09 15.17 10.97
CA ALA A 101 -4.45 16.48 11.52
C ALA A 101 -5.95 16.79 11.42
N LEU A 102 -6.55 16.56 10.24
CA LEU A 102 -7.97 16.80 9.99
C LEU A 102 -8.86 15.89 10.84
N MET A 103 -8.56 14.59 10.90
CA MET A 103 -9.31 13.63 11.71
C MET A 103 -9.29 14.02 13.19
N PHE A 104 -8.12 14.35 13.74
CA PHE A 104 -8.00 14.71 15.15
C PHE A 104 -8.62 16.07 15.47
N ALA A 105 -8.54 17.05 14.58
CA ALA A 105 -9.22 18.33 14.75
C ALA A 105 -10.75 18.13 14.84
N ARG A 106 -11.32 17.33 13.94
CA ARG A 106 -12.74 16.96 13.96
C ARG A 106 -13.13 16.09 15.16
N ALA A 107 -12.18 15.35 15.72
CA ALA A 107 -12.37 14.60 16.96
C ALA A 107 -12.30 15.47 18.24
N GLY A 108 -12.00 16.77 18.13
CA GLY A 108 -12.01 17.72 19.25
C GLY A 108 -10.63 18.08 19.81
N PHE A 109 -9.54 17.72 19.12
CA PHE A 109 -8.19 18.18 19.48
C PHE A 109 -7.93 19.59 18.95
N SER A 110 -7.11 20.35 19.66
CA SER A 110 -6.49 21.57 19.13
C SER A 110 -5.21 21.16 18.39
N VAL A 111 -5.24 21.21 17.06
CA VAL A 111 -4.18 20.62 16.23
C VAL A 111 -3.28 21.71 15.63
N ASP A 112 -1.98 21.54 15.83
CA ASP A 112 -0.95 22.18 15.02
C ASP A 112 -0.40 21.13 14.03
N ALA A 113 -0.32 21.45 12.74
CA ALA A 113 0.22 20.58 11.70
C ALA A 113 1.45 21.24 11.06
N VAL A 114 2.56 20.50 10.97
CA VAL A 114 3.82 21.02 10.43
C VAL A 114 4.36 20.12 9.32
N ASP A 115 4.80 20.74 8.23
CA ASP A 115 5.51 20.09 7.12
C ASP A 115 6.36 21.10 6.33
N SER A 116 7.09 20.64 5.31
CA SER A 116 7.81 21.47 4.34
C SER A 116 6.88 21.97 3.23
N TYR A 117 5.72 22.55 3.59
CA TYR A 117 4.70 22.89 2.59
C TYR A 117 5.22 23.80 1.47
N ARG A 118 6.07 24.79 1.80
CA ARG A 118 6.67 25.71 0.83
C ARG A 118 7.65 25.04 -0.14
N ALA A 119 8.26 23.91 0.24
CA ALA A 119 9.25 23.23 -0.58
C ALA A 119 8.65 22.55 -1.82
N TYR A 120 7.33 22.31 -1.82
CA TYR A 120 6.65 21.52 -2.84
C TYR A 120 5.63 22.31 -3.68
N GLU A 121 5.84 23.62 -3.78
CA GLU A 121 5.02 24.51 -4.61
C GLU A 121 3.53 24.44 -4.21
N GLY A 122 2.60 24.34 -5.17
CA GLY A 122 1.16 24.31 -4.93
C GLY A 122 0.58 22.94 -4.54
N ALA A 123 1.41 21.91 -4.37
CA ALA A 123 0.96 20.53 -4.12
C ALA A 123 0.03 20.39 -2.90
N PHE A 124 0.19 21.27 -1.90
CA PHE A 124 -0.59 21.23 -0.66
C PHE A 124 -1.68 22.31 -0.57
N ASP A 125 -1.92 23.11 -1.61
CA ASP A 125 -2.84 24.26 -1.51
C ASP A 125 -4.27 23.87 -1.15
N GLY A 126 -4.80 22.81 -1.80
CA GLY A 126 -6.12 22.26 -1.49
C GLY A 126 -6.19 21.74 -0.04
N PRO A 127 -5.35 20.77 0.34
CA PRO A 127 -5.29 20.24 1.71
C PRO A 127 -5.12 21.32 2.79
N LYS A 128 -4.21 22.28 2.60
CA LYS A 128 -4.00 23.39 3.56
C LYS A 128 -5.24 24.23 3.75
N ARG A 129 -6.02 24.47 2.69
CA ARG A 129 -7.30 25.18 2.82
C ARG A 129 -8.28 24.42 3.70
N VAL A 130 -8.46 23.12 3.46
CA VAL A 130 -9.36 22.26 4.26
C VAL A 130 -8.94 22.23 5.73
N LEU A 131 -7.63 22.12 6.00
CA LEU A 131 -7.08 22.14 7.35
C LEU A 131 -7.34 23.47 8.05
N ALA A 132 -7.05 24.60 7.40
CA ALA A 132 -7.26 25.93 7.95
C ALA A 132 -8.74 26.21 8.24
N GLU A 133 -9.64 25.82 7.32
CA GLU A 133 -11.10 25.92 7.50
C GLU A 133 -11.61 25.05 8.67
N SER A 134 -10.89 23.98 8.99
CA SER A 134 -11.18 23.10 10.13
C SER A 134 -10.51 23.57 11.43
N GLY A 135 -9.89 24.75 11.44
CA GLY A 135 -9.25 25.33 12.62
C GLY A 135 -7.88 24.74 12.96
N VAL A 136 -7.26 23.96 12.06
CA VAL A 136 -5.90 23.46 12.23
C VAL A 136 -4.92 24.60 12.01
N ARG A 137 -3.97 24.79 12.94
CA ARG A 137 -2.88 25.75 12.77
C ARG A 137 -1.78 25.12 11.92
N LEU A 138 -1.53 25.71 10.76
CA LEU A 138 -0.46 25.29 9.86
C LEU A 138 0.87 25.95 10.23
N LEU A 139 1.93 25.16 10.30
CA LEU A 139 3.31 25.57 10.51
C LEU A 139 4.16 25.05 9.35
N ASP A 140 5.24 25.74 9.03
CA ASP A 140 6.17 25.31 7.97
C ASP A 140 7.58 25.09 8.53
N PHE A 141 8.24 23.99 8.13
CA PHE A 141 9.63 23.73 8.54
C PHE A 141 10.60 24.83 8.08
N ASP A 142 10.31 25.58 7.01
CA ASP A 142 11.11 26.74 6.63
C ASP A 142 11.07 27.86 7.70
N GLU A 143 10.02 27.92 8.52
CA GLU A 143 9.82 28.97 9.53
C GLU A 143 10.31 28.53 10.91
N VAL A 144 9.95 27.30 11.32
CA VAL A 144 10.24 26.79 12.67
C VAL A 144 11.44 25.84 12.70
N GLY A 145 11.94 25.41 11.54
CA GLY A 145 12.97 24.37 11.42
C GLY A 145 12.47 22.99 11.83
N TYR A 146 13.20 21.94 11.44
CA TYR A 146 12.94 20.57 11.92
C TYR A 146 13.04 20.44 13.45
N GLY A 147 13.79 21.35 14.09
CA GLY A 147 13.91 21.42 15.54
C GLY A 147 12.75 22.12 16.24
N LEU A 148 11.74 22.64 15.53
CA LEU A 148 10.59 23.38 16.09
C LEU A 148 11.01 24.51 17.05
N ALA A 149 11.87 25.41 16.57
CA ALA A 149 12.37 26.54 17.33
C ALA A 149 11.22 27.45 17.80
N GLY A 150 11.25 27.85 19.08
CA GLY A 150 10.22 28.71 19.68
C GLY A 150 8.93 27.99 20.10
N ILE A 151 8.84 26.67 19.91
CA ILE A 151 7.74 25.84 20.40
C ILE A 151 8.28 24.97 21.53
N ASP A 152 7.82 25.16 22.75
CA ASP A 152 8.20 24.34 23.92
C ASP A 152 7.05 23.45 24.42
N ALA A 153 7.34 22.61 25.42
CA ALA A 153 6.51 21.55 25.99
C ALA A 153 5.03 21.93 26.21
N SER A 154 4.20 21.73 25.19
CA SER A 154 2.81 22.24 25.17
C SER A 154 1.81 21.28 24.54
N TYR A 155 2.24 20.11 24.07
CA TYR A 155 1.37 19.12 23.44
C TYR A 155 1.07 17.94 24.35
N ASP A 156 -0.19 17.59 24.47
CA ASP A 156 -0.64 16.38 25.16
C ASP A 156 -0.34 15.13 24.30
N VAL A 157 -0.36 15.31 22.98
CA VAL A 157 -0.07 14.27 21.99
C VAL A 157 0.85 14.82 20.89
N VAL A 158 1.87 14.07 20.52
CA VAL A 158 2.68 14.31 19.32
C VAL A 158 2.55 13.09 18.42
N LEU A 159 2.17 13.31 17.17
CA LEU A 159 2.17 12.32 16.10
C LEU A 159 3.44 12.50 15.27
N CYS A 160 4.13 11.40 15.00
CA CYS A 160 5.27 11.33 14.06
C CYS A 160 5.07 10.09 13.20
N LEU A 161 4.24 10.23 12.17
CA LEU A 161 3.68 9.10 11.45
C LEU A 161 4.26 9.02 10.03
N GLY A 162 5.17 8.09 9.78
CA GLY A 162 5.79 7.86 8.46
C GLY A 162 6.84 8.90 8.14
N VAL A 163 7.66 9.24 9.13
CA VAL A 163 8.62 10.34 9.07
C VAL A 163 10.02 9.89 9.46
N ILE A 164 10.13 9.04 10.48
CA ILE A 164 11.44 8.65 11.03
C ILE A 164 12.30 7.89 10.02
N GLU A 165 11.70 7.21 9.06
CA GLU A 165 12.37 6.50 7.97
C GLU A 165 13.03 7.42 6.95
N HIS A 166 12.60 8.68 6.87
CA HIS A 166 13.15 9.69 5.97
C HIS A 166 14.35 10.44 6.60
N VAL A 167 14.72 10.14 7.85
CA VAL A 167 15.86 10.80 8.50
C VAL A 167 17.19 10.22 7.98
N PRO A 168 18.04 11.00 7.28
CA PRO A 168 19.21 10.48 6.56
C PRO A 168 20.38 10.00 7.43
N SER A 169 20.33 10.24 8.74
CA SER A 169 21.46 9.93 9.64
C SER A 169 20.97 9.39 10.98
N SER A 170 21.21 10.12 12.08
CA SER A 170 20.72 9.70 13.39
C SER A 170 19.28 10.20 13.57
N PRO A 171 18.32 9.36 14.02
CA PRO A 171 16.99 9.83 14.41
C PRO A 171 17.00 10.60 15.74
N ARG A 172 18.15 10.68 16.44
CA ARG A 172 18.26 11.33 17.75
C ARG A 172 17.78 12.78 17.77
N PRO A 173 18.17 13.67 16.85
CA PRO A 173 17.71 15.07 16.88
C PRO A 173 16.19 15.21 16.70
N LEU A 174 15.58 14.33 15.89
CA LEU A 174 14.12 14.27 15.75
C LEU A 174 13.51 13.83 17.09
N LEU A 175 13.94 12.71 17.67
CA LEU A 175 13.39 12.20 18.93
C LEU A 175 13.58 13.20 20.10
N ASP A 176 14.73 13.85 20.19
CA ASP A 176 15.00 14.91 21.17
C ASP A 176 14.03 16.10 21.00
N THR A 177 13.69 16.44 19.75
CA THR A 177 12.72 17.50 19.44
C THR A 177 11.30 17.09 19.85
N LEU A 178 10.88 15.87 19.50
CA LEU A 178 9.55 15.37 19.83
C LEU A 178 9.35 15.25 21.36
N ASP A 179 10.33 14.72 22.11
CA ASP A 179 10.27 14.71 23.58
C ASP A 179 10.19 16.13 24.14
N ARG A 180 11.00 17.07 23.63
CA ARG A 180 11.06 18.44 24.12
C ARG A 180 9.71 19.16 24.04
N VAL A 181 9.00 19.03 22.92
CA VAL A 181 7.70 19.70 22.69
C VAL A 181 6.52 18.97 23.35
N LEU A 182 6.70 17.71 23.73
CA LEU A 182 5.70 16.93 24.41
C LEU A 182 5.57 17.35 25.89
N ALA A 183 4.35 17.57 26.36
CA ALA A 183 4.09 17.84 27.77
C ALA A 183 4.48 16.64 28.64
N ARG A 184 4.78 16.89 29.92
CA ARG A 184 5.03 15.81 30.88
C ARG A 184 3.79 14.93 31.03
N GLY A 185 3.94 13.62 30.89
CA GLY A 185 2.82 12.68 30.87
C GLY A 185 2.14 12.54 29.50
N GLY A 186 2.47 13.41 28.54
CA GLY A 186 1.96 13.38 27.17
C GLY A 186 2.42 12.16 26.40
N LEU A 187 1.73 11.87 25.30
CA LEU A 187 1.95 10.68 24.47
C LEU A 187 2.62 11.02 23.14
N LEU A 188 3.66 10.26 22.79
CA LEU A 188 4.21 10.21 21.45
C LEU A 188 3.64 8.98 20.74
N VAL A 189 2.99 9.20 19.61
CA VAL A 189 2.60 8.16 18.66
C VAL A 189 3.55 8.22 17.48
N LEU A 190 4.30 7.14 17.25
CA LEU A 190 5.29 7.05 16.19
C LEU A 190 5.02 5.82 15.35
N ASP A 191 4.94 5.97 14.03
CA ASP A 191 4.81 4.85 13.11
C ASP A 191 5.85 4.89 11.98
N THR A 192 6.14 3.71 11.42
CA THR A 192 7.14 3.53 10.35
C THR A 192 6.98 2.14 9.71
N PRO A 193 7.43 1.95 8.45
CA PRO A 193 7.47 0.62 7.84
C PRO A 193 8.31 -0.37 8.66
N ASN A 194 7.86 -1.63 8.70
CA ASN A 194 8.58 -2.72 9.34
C ASN A 194 9.65 -3.27 8.39
N LEU A 195 10.92 -3.06 8.74
CA LEU A 195 12.06 -3.57 7.97
C LEU A 195 11.98 -5.09 7.75
N VAL A 196 11.44 -5.82 8.74
CA VAL A 196 11.35 -7.28 8.73
C VAL A 196 9.92 -7.78 8.50
N HIS A 197 9.08 -7.02 7.80
CA HIS A 197 7.77 -7.53 7.37
C HIS A 197 7.92 -8.76 6.45
N LEU A 198 6.89 -9.58 6.34
CA LEU A 198 6.94 -10.87 5.64
C LEU A 198 7.49 -10.80 4.20
N TYR A 199 7.01 -9.88 3.35
CA TYR A 199 7.53 -9.81 1.98
C TYR A 199 8.98 -9.33 1.96
N ASN A 200 9.42 -8.49 2.90
CA ASN A 200 10.83 -8.10 3.04
C ASN A 200 11.71 -9.29 3.45
N ARG A 201 11.24 -10.16 4.37
CA ARG A 201 11.94 -11.43 4.69
C ARG A 201 12.06 -12.31 3.45
N GLN A 202 10.99 -12.40 2.67
CA GLN A 202 10.98 -13.17 1.43
C GLN A 202 11.91 -12.56 0.37
N LYS A 203 12.00 -11.23 0.24
CA LYS A 203 12.97 -10.52 -0.62
C LYS A 203 14.41 -10.86 -0.20
N PHE A 204 14.73 -10.71 1.08
CA PHE A 204 16.04 -11.05 1.60
C PHE A 204 16.41 -12.52 1.37
N ALA A 205 15.46 -13.44 1.55
CA ALA A 205 15.65 -14.87 1.27
C ALA A 205 16.02 -15.16 -0.20
N ARG A 206 15.54 -14.32 -1.13
CA ARG A 206 15.88 -14.35 -2.57
C ARG A 206 17.15 -13.57 -2.92
N GLY A 207 17.77 -12.88 -1.95
CA GLY A 207 18.94 -12.04 -2.18
C GLY A 207 18.59 -10.67 -2.78
N GLU A 208 17.34 -10.23 -2.68
CA GLU A 208 16.87 -8.93 -3.15
C GLU A 208 17.04 -7.86 -2.05
N THR A 209 17.27 -6.61 -2.47
CA THR A 209 17.30 -5.47 -1.55
C THR A 209 15.89 -5.11 -1.07
N VAL A 210 15.79 -4.66 0.18
CA VAL A 210 14.58 -4.05 0.75
C VAL A 210 14.72 -2.53 0.89
N LEU A 211 15.91 -1.98 0.62
CA LEU A 211 16.16 -0.55 0.63
C LEU A 211 15.64 0.09 -0.66
N ALA A 212 15.62 1.43 -0.67
CA ALA A 212 15.31 2.20 -1.87
C ALA A 212 16.14 1.71 -3.07
N ASP A 213 15.54 1.75 -4.27
CA ASP A 213 16.26 1.42 -5.49
C ASP A 213 17.49 2.30 -5.64
N ILE A 214 18.66 1.66 -5.74
CA ILE A 214 19.94 2.36 -5.68
C ILE A 214 20.17 3.23 -6.91
N GLN A 215 19.64 2.86 -8.07
CA GLN A 215 19.79 3.65 -9.28
C GLN A 215 18.96 4.93 -9.17
N ALA A 216 17.70 4.80 -8.77
CA ALA A 216 16.83 5.94 -8.50
C ALA A 216 17.45 6.86 -7.44
N GLN A 217 17.90 6.32 -6.31
CA GLN A 217 18.53 7.10 -5.25
C GLN A 217 19.81 7.81 -5.72
N TYR A 218 20.65 7.15 -6.50
CA TYR A 218 21.92 7.69 -7.00
C TYR A 218 21.71 8.87 -7.96
N GLU A 219 20.68 8.81 -8.81
CA GLU A 219 20.37 9.85 -9.80
C GLU A 219 19.42 10.94 -9.27
N THR A 220 18.96 10.83 -8.02
CA THR A 220 18.00 11.80 -7.44
C THR A 220 18.65 13.17 -7.23
N GLU A 221 17.87 14.24 -7.40
CA GLU A 221 18.28 15.58 -6.96
C GLU A 221 18.57 15.59 -5.45
N LEU A 222 19.66 16.22 -5.02
CA LEU A 222 19.99 16.27 -3.60
C LEU A 222 19.14 17.32 -2.84
N PRO A 223 18.74 17.03 -1.59
CA PRO A 223 18.91 15.76 -0.87
C PRO A 223 17.92 14.68 -1.31
N PHE A 224 18.30 13.41 -1.16
CA PHE A 224 17.35 12.29 -1.30
C PHE A 224 16.37 12.30 -0.11
N GLU A 225 15.08 12.36 -0.41
CA GLU A 225 13.98 12.49 0.55
C GLU A 225 13.14 11.20 0.68
N GLY A 226 13.54 10.09 0.03
CA GLY A 226 12.93 8.78 0.23
C GLY A 226 13.34 8.10 1.55
N HIS A 227 13.03 6.81 1.69
CA HIS A 227 13.39 6.05 2.90
C HIS A 227 14.91 5.83 2.97
N HIS A 228 15.52 6.26 4.08
CA HIS A 228 16.91 6.00 4.41
C HIS A 228 17.07 4.77 5.29
N ARG A 229 16.10 4.53 6.19
CA ARG A 229 16.10 3.39 7.11
C ARG A 229 14.69 3.04 7.54
N GLU A 230 14.29 1.80 7.33
CA GLU A 230 13.13 1.21 8.00
C GLU A 230 13.57 0.55 9.32
N TYR A 231 12.64 0.35 10.26
CA TYR A 231 12.96 -0.07 11.62
C TYR A 231 12.31 -1.39 12.00
N THR A 232 12.84 -2.01 13.03
CA THR A 232 12.25 -3.17 13.70
C THR A 232 11.66 -2.78 15.06
N ILE A 233 10.73 -3.58 15.59
CA ILE A 233 10.13 -3.38 16.91
C ILE A 233 11.18 -3.18 18.03
N PRO A 234 12.19 -4.06 18.20
CA PRO A 234 13.18 -3.87 19.26
C PRO A 234 13.99 -2.56 19.13
N GLU A 235 14.24 -2.08 17.91
CA GLU A 235 14.93 -0.81 17.70
C GLU A 235 14.06 0.38 18.11
N LEU A 236 12.77 0.37 17.73
CA LEU A 236 11.82 1.41 18.16
C LEU A 236 11.71 1.46 19.69
N VAL A 237 11.54 0.30 20.33
CA VAL A 237 11.46 0.19 21.80
C VAL A 237 12.76 0.68 22.45
N TRP A 238 13.91 0.31 21.91
CA TRP A 238 15.22 0.77 22.42
C TRP A 238 15.35 2.29 22.32
N MET A 239 14.97 2.89 21.19
CA MET A 239 15.04 4.34 20.98
C MET A 239 14.12 5.11 21.95
N LEU A 240 12.89 4.64 22.13
CA LEU A 240 11.92 5.24 23.06
C LEU A 240 12.40 5.15 24.52
N ARG A 241 12.95 4.00 24.92
CA ARG A 241 13.61 3.85 26.23
C ARG A 241 14.81 4.78 26.37
N ARG A 242 15.58 4.98 25.29
CA ARG A 242 16.79 5.81 25.30
C ARG A 242 16.50 7.29 25.58
N ILE A 243 15.37 7.81 25.09
CA ILE A 243 14.88 9.16 25.39
C ILE A 243 14.09 9.23 26.71
N GLY A 244 14.00 8.13 27.45
CA GLY A 244 13.39 8.07 28.79
C GLY A 244 11.87 7.89 28.79
N HIS A 245 11.26 7.56 27.66
CA HIS A 245 9.82 7.30 27.62
C HIS A 245 9.44 6.01 28.36
N GLN A 246 8.21 5.98 28.86
CA GLN A 246 7.61 4.87 29.61
C GLN A 246 6.27 4.47 28.99
N ARG A 247 5.63 3.41 29.53
CA ARG A 247 4.32 2.92 29.06
C ARG A 247 4.30 2.66 27.55
N ILE A 248 5.39 2.06 27.06
CA ILE A 248 5.58 1.78 25.65
C ILE A 248 4.66 0.61 25.26
N SER A 249 3.91 0.79 24.18
CA SER A 249 3.19 -0.28 23.50
C SER A 249 3.54 -0.26 22.02
N VAL A 250 3.37 -1.41 21.37
CA VAL A 250 3.63 -1.59 19.95
C VAL A 250 2.44 -2.27 19.31
N GLU A 251 1.92 -1.71 18.23
CA GLU A 251 0.97 -2.35 17.35
C GLU A 251 1.66 -2.62 16.01
N ALA A 252 1.30 -3.73 15.39
CA ALA A 252 1.70 -4.02 14.03
C ALA A 252 0.46 -4.38 13.21
N PHE A 253 0.34 -3.81 12.02
CA PHE A 253 -0.82 -3.95 11.15
C PHE A 253 -0.41 -3.89 9.68
N ASN A 254 -1.29 -4.39 8.81
CA ASN A 254 -1.10 -4.33 7.37
C ASN A 254 -1.83 -3.11 6.82
N TYR A 255 -1.35 -2.57 5.71
CA TYR A 255 -1.88 -1.33 5.15
C TYR A 255 -2.02 -1.43 3.62
N SER A 256 -0.98 -1.88 2.91
CA SER A 256 -0.95 -1.90 1.44
C SER A 256 -1.77 -3.05 0.85
N SER A 257 -1.93 -4.16 1.59
CA SER A 257 -2.76 -5.28 1.12
C SER A 257 -4.20 -4.86 0.85
N TYR A 258 -4.70 -3.84 1.55
CA TYR A 258 -6.06 -3.33 1.35
C TYR A 258 -6.25 -2.63 0.00
N ALA A 259 -5.18 -2.19 -0.67
CA ALA A 259 -5.26 -1.63 -2.02
C ALA A 259 -5.62 -2.69 -3.08
N LEU A 260 -5.33 -3.97 -2.82
CA LEU A 260 -5.53 -5.07 -3.78
C LEU A 260 -7.00 -5.47 -3.93
N GLY A 261 -7.83 -5.24 -2.90
CA GLY A 261 -9.26 -5.62 -2.86
C GLY A 261 -9.49 -7.13 -2.76
N THR A 262 -8.75 -7.95 -3.48
CA THR A 262 -8.77 -9.42 -3.39
C THR A 262 -7.35 -9.94 -3.35
N LEU A 263 -7.04 -10.74 -2.32
CA LEU A 263 -5.80 -11.49 -2.24
C LEU A 263 -6.01 -12.85 -2.91
N SER A 264 -5.00 -13.35 -3.61
CA SER A 264 -5.05 -14.68 -4.23
C SER A 264 -3.79 -15.50 -3.94
N ALA A 265 -3.94 -16.82 -3.92
CA ALA A 265 -2.85 -17.79 -3.80
C ALA A 265 -1.85 -17.45 -2.67
N ARG A 266 -0.62 -17.04 -3.03
CA ARG A 266 0.45 -16.70 -2.08
C ARG A 266 0.06 -15.56 -1.15
N ASP A 267 -0.69 -14.56 -1.62
CA ASP A 267 -1.03 -13.40 -0.81
C ASP A 267 -2.02 -13.75 0.30
N VAL A 268 -2.92 -14.73 0.06
CA VAL A 268 -3.79 -15.29 1.12
C VAL A 268 -2.95 -15.96 2.20
N HIS A 269 -1.97 -16.80 1.81
CA HIS A 269 -1.09 -17.46 2.76
C HIS A 269 -0.25 -16.46 3.56
N ASN A 270 0.32 -15.45 2.88
CA ASN A 270 1.09 -14.39 3.51
C ASN A 270 0.23 -13.58 4.50
N HIS A 271 -0.99 -13.22 4.11
CA HIS A 271 -1.94 -12.55 5.01
C HIS A 271 -2.17 -13.34 6.29
N TRP A 272 -2.50 -14.63 6.20
CA TRP A 272 -2.74 -15.44 7.39
C TRP A 272 -1.50 -15.66 8.26
N ASN A 273 -0.31 -15.77 7.68
CA ASN A 273 0.94 -15.79 8.45
C ASN A 273 1.16 -14.49 9.21
N MET A 274 0.90 -13.34 8.59
CA MET A 274 0.98 -12.03 9.24
C MET A 274 -0.13 -11.81 10.29
N VAL A 275 -1.30 -12.41 10.11
CA VAL A 275 -2.35 -12.43 11.15
C VAL A 275 -1.87 -13.22 12.37
N ARG A 276 -1.28 -14.40 12.16
CA ARG A 276 -0.76 -15.28 13.23
C ARG A 276 0.44 -14.68 13.99
N ASP A 277 1.34 -14.02 13.28
CA ASP A 277 2.52 -13.38 13.86
C ASP A 277 2.55 -11.88 13.50
N PRO A 278 2.11 -11.00 14.42
CA PRO A 278 2.12 -9.55 14.21
C PRO A 278 3.50 -8.98 13.87
N THR A 279 4.60 -9.64 14.27
CA THR A 279 5.97 -9.17 13.97
C THR A 279 6.31 -9.23 12.47
N MET A 280 5.48 -9.92 11.68
CA MET A 280 5.60 -10.02 10.23
C MET A 280 4.74 -9.00 9.48
N ARG A 281 3.86 -8.24 10.16
CA ARG A 281 2.97 -7.26 9.54
C ARG A 281 3.75 -6.04 9.04
N GLU A 282 3.17 -5.38 8.06
CA GLU A 282 3.82 -4.36 7.22
C GLU A 282 4.28 -3.11 7.99
N TYR A 283 3.49 -2.65 8.95
CA TYR A 283 3.68 -1.34 9.55
C TYR A 283 3.74 -1.46 11.08
N LEU A 284 4.62 -0.68 11.70
CA LEU A 284 4.80 -0.64 13.14
C LEU A 284 4.33 0.70 13.67
N MET A 285 3.47 0.69 14.68
CA MET A 285 3.09 1.89 15.43
C MET A 285 3.42 1.69 16.90
N THR A 286 3.98 2.72 17.52
CA THR A 286 4.27 2.75 18.95
C THR A 286 3.51 3.87 19.61
N VAL A 287 3.07 3.64 20.85
CA VAL A 287 2.62 4.70 21.74
C VAL A 287 3.51 4.67 22.97
N SER A 288 4.03 5.83 23.36
CA SER A 288 4.91 5.94 24.52
C SER A 288 4.68 7.26 25.22
N ALA A 289 5.04 7.35 26.50
CA ALA A 289 4.77 8.52 27.30
C ALA A 289 6.03 9.18 27.84
N ARG A 290 6.07 10.52 27.77
CA ARG A 290 7.05 11.31 28.50
C ARG A 290 6.79 11.19 30.01
N PRO A 291 7.80 10.94 30.85
CA PRO A 291 7.60 10.83 32.29
C PRO A 291 7.00 12.09 32.92
N SER A 292 6.02 11.90 33.81
CA SER A 292 5.53 12.96 34.70
C SER A 292 6.64 13.46 35.63
N ALA A 293 6.50 14.67 36.15
CA ALA A 293 7.49 15.22 37.09
C ALA A 293 7.62 14.30 38.33
N GLY A 294 8.84 13.92 38.69
CA GLY A 294 9.11 13.00 39.82
C GLY A 294 8.83 11.52 39.56
N ALA A 295 8.36 11.15 38.36
CA ALA A 295 8.05 9.77 37.97
C ALA A 295 9.17 9.12 37.14
N ALA A 296 10.44 9.50 37.37
CA ALA A 296 11.57 8.80 36.77
C ALA A 296 11.66 7.40 37.40
N GLY A 297 10.94 6.44 36.81
CA GLY A 297 10.98 5.04 37.22
C GLY A 297 12.29 4.38 36.81
N GLU A 298 12.53 3.19 37.35
CA GLU A 298 13.65 2.35 36.90
C GLU A 298 13.53 2.07 35.39
N PRO A 299 14.66 1.91 34.69
CA PRO A 299 14.66 1.57 33.27
C PRO A 299 13.86 0.28 33.03
N ASP A 300 12.80 0.37 32.21
CA ASP A 300 12.03 -0.81 31.80
C ASP A 300 12.91 -1.73 30.95
N ALA A 301 13.24 -2.89 31.49
CA ALA A 301 14.04 -3.93 30.84
C ALA A 301 13.18 -5.08 30.32
N SER A 302 11.85 -4.92 30.24
CA SER A 302 10.95 -5.95 29.70
C SER A 302 11.32 -6.31 28.26
N ASP A 303 11.10 -7.59 27.89
CA ASP A 303 11.21 -8.04 26.51
C ASP A 303 10.20 -7.27 25.66
N TRP A 304 10.63 -6.70 24.54
CA TRP A 304 9.76 -5.95 23.64
C TRP A 304 8.55 -6.76 23.17
N ARG A 305 8.65 -8.10 23.15
CA ARG A 305 7.54 -8.99 22.80
C ARG A 305 6.34 -8.84 23.74
N THR A 306 6.57 -8.50 25.01
CA THR A 306 5.48 -8.28 25.97
C THR A 306 4.79 -6.92 25.78
N LEU A 307 5.32 -6.06 24.91
CA LEU A 307 4.78 -4.73 24.62
C LEU A 307 3.84 -4.73 23.40
N ILE A 308 3.70 -5.87 22.70
CA ILE A 308 2.85 -5.97 21.51
C ILE A 308 1.38 -5.99 21.93
N GLU A 309 0.62 -5.04 21.44
CA GLU A 309 -0.84 -4.98 21.46
C GLU A 309 -1.35 -5.36 20.06
N ASP A 310 -2.31 -6.30 19.98
CA ASP A 310 -2.94 -6.66 18.72
C ASP A 310 -4.44 -6.34 18.77
N PRO A 311 -4.87 -5.15 18.33
CA PRO A 311 -6.29 -4.77 18.38
C PRO A 311 -7.13 -5.40 17.26
N GLU A 312 -6.54 -5.91 16.17
CA GLU A 312 -7.25 -6.50 15.03
C GLU A 312 -7.71 -7.94 15.32
N GLN A 313 -8.62 -8.09 16.28
CA GLN A 313 -9.08 -9.38 16.74
C GLN A 313 -10.04 -10.06 15.75
N SER A 314 -10.64 -9.33 14.80
CA SER A 314 -11.53 -9.90 13.78
C SER A 314 -10.80 -10.89 12.87
N TRP A 315 -9.59 -10.56 12.42
CA TRP A 315 -8.76 -11.44 11.60
C TRP A 315 -8.29 -12.67 12.37
N LEU A 316 -7.87 -12.51 13.62
CA LEU A 316 -7.50 -13.63 14.48
C LEU A 316 -8.65 -14.62 14.69
N ARG A 317 -9.88 -14.11 14.88
CA ARG A 317 -11.09 -14.95 14.97
C ARG A 317 -11.42 -15.66 13.66
N ALA A 318 -11.03 -15.08 12.52
CA ALA A 318 -11.25 -15.64 11.19
C ALA A 318 -10.11 -16.58 10.73
N LEU A 319 -9.05 -16.76 11.54
CA LEU A 319 -7.88 -17.55 11.17
C LEU A 319 -8.29 -19.00 10.83
N PRO A 320 -7.96 -19.51 9.63
CA PRO A 320 -8.26 -20.89 9.25
C PRO A 320 -7.58 -21.90 10.17
N ALA A 321 -8.28 -22.98 10.55
CA ALA A 321 -7.75 -24.02 11.45
C ALA A 321 -6.42 -24.62 10.96
N VAL A 322 -6.29 -24.83 9.64
CA VAL A 322 -5.05 -25.31 8.99
C VAL A 322 -3.84 -24.40 9.21
N MET A 323 -4.05 -23.11 9.50
CA MET A 323 -2.99 -22.15 9.84
C MET A 323 -2.67 -22.11 11.34
N ALA A 324 -3.66 -22.42 12.19
CA ALA A 324 -3.53 -22.41 13.65
C ALA A 324 -2.64 -23.55 14.17
N ASP A 325 -2.70 -24.73 13.53
CA ASP A 325 -1.97 -25.93 13.96
C ASP A 325 -0.49 -25.96 13.53
N GLN A 326 -0.04 -24.96 12.77
CA GLN A 326 1.36 -24.86 12.35
C GLN A 326 2.24 -24.31 13.48
N PRO A 327 3.47 -24.85 13.66
CA PRO A 327 4.36 -24.38 14.71
C PRO A 327 4.67 -22.88 14.54
N ALA A 328 4.53 -22.12 15.62
CA ALA A 328 4.84 -20.68 15.65
C ALA A 328 6.32 -20.38 15.40
N GLN A 329 7.20 -21.36 15.63
CA GLN A 329 8.63 -21.22 15.46
C GLN A 329 9.01 -21.58 14.03
N VAL A 330 9.51 -20.59 13.29
CA VAL A 330 9.93 -20.75 11.91
C VAL A 330 11.29 -21.44 11.86
N ASP A 331 11.34 -22.62 11.26
CA ASP A 331 12.60 -23.22 10.82
C ASP A 331 13.14 -22.36 9.66
N VAL A 332 14.08 -21.48 9.97
CA VAL A 332 14.62 -20.48 9.04
C VAL A 332 15.22 -21.15 7.80
N ASP A 333 15.89 -22.30 7.96
CA ASP A 333 16.49 -23.01 6.83
C ASP A 333 15.42 -23.60 5.91
N ARG A 334 14.35 -24.15 6.49
CA ARG A 334 13.20 -24.65 5.74
C ARG A 334 12.43 -23.50 5.06
N GLU A 335 12.23 -22.38 5.73
CA GLU A 335 11.57 -21.19 5.16
C GLU A 335 12.36 -20.62 3.98
N LEU A 336 13.69 -20.49 4.12
CA LEU A 336 14.58 -20.07 3.05
C LEU A 336 14.49 -20.99 1.83
N GLN A 337 14.47 -22.30 2.03
CA GLN A 337 14.30 -23.27 0.93
C GLN A 337 12.93 -23.15 0.26
N LEU A 338 11.85 -23.02 1.05
CA LEU A 338 10.49 -22.88 0.53
C LEU A 338 10.33 -21.59 -0.29
N VAL A 339 10.86 -20.47 0.20
CA VAL A 339 10.80 -19.19 -0.52
C VAL A 339 11.56 -19.26 -1.85
N LYS A 340 12.75 -19.89 -1.86
CA LYS A 340 13.53 -20.07 -3.11
C LYS A 340 12.84 -21.00 -4.10
N MET A 341 12.26 -22.10 -3.62
CA MET A 341 11.50 -23.01 -4.48
C MET A 341 10.24 -22.34 -5.04
N GLN A 342 9.55 -21.53 -4.23
CA GLN A 342 8.40 -20.76 -4.69
C GLN A 342 8.78 -19.72 -5.75
N ASP A 343 9.94 -19.06 -5.60
CA ASP A 343 10.45 -18.13 -6.60
C ASP A 343 10.72 -18.82 -7.94
N GLU A 344 11.32 -20.01 -7.92
CA GLU A 344 11.53 -20.81 -9.12
C GLU A 344 10.22 -21.21 -9.79
N ILE A 345 9.19 -21.55 -9.01
CA ILE A 345 7.84 -21.84 -9.53
C ILE A 345 7.25 -20.59 -10.19
N ASN A 346 7.29 -19.44 -9.50
CA ASN A 346 6.74 -18.19 -10.03
C ASN A 346 7.43 -17.77 -11.33
N ARG A 347 8.76 -17.89 -11.41
CA ARG A 347 9.51 -17.64 -12.64
C ARG A 347 9.07 -18.55 -13.78
N ARG A 348 8.91 -19.84 -13.51
CA ARG A 348 8.41 -20.81 -14.50
C ARG A 348 6.98 -20.52 -14.94
N ASP A 349 6.10 -20.12 -14.03
CA ASP A 349 4.72 -19.80 -14.38
C ASP A 349 4.62 -18.49 -15.19
N ALA A 350 5.46 -17.49 -14.88
CA ALA A 350 5.58 -16.28 -15.69
C ALA A 350 6.12 -16.60 -17.10
N GLU A 351 7.14 -17.46 -17.21
CA GLU A 351 7.67 -17.95 -18.49
C GLU A 351 6.58 -18.71 -19.28
N ARG A 352 5.82 -19.60 -18.60
CA ARG A 352 4.70 -20.33 -19.22
C ARG A 352 3.61 -19.38 -19.70
N ALA A 353 3.26 -18.37 -18.92
CA ALA A 353 2.27 -17.37 -19.30
C ALA A 353 2.73 -16.57 -20.53
N ALA A 354 4.00 -16.20 -20.60
CA ALA A 354 4.58 -15.53 -21.77
C ALA A 354 4.55 -16.42 -23.03
N VAL A 355 4.92 -17.70 -22.89
CA VAL A 355 4.84 -18.68 -23.99
C VAL A 355 3.39 -18.91 -24.43
N GLN A 356 2.46 -19.03 -23.48
CA GLN A 356 1.04 -19.19 -23.79
C GLN A 356 0.46 -17.97 -24.51
N HIS A 357 0.89 -16.77 -24.14
CA HIS A 357 0.53 -15.54 -24.85
C HIS A 357 1.02 -15.57 -26.30
N GLU A 358 2.27 -15.98 -26.54
CA GLU A 358 2.82 -16.13 -27.90
C GLU A 358 2.06 -17.17 -28.73
N VAL A 359 1.68 -18.31 -28.12
CA VAL A 359 0.85 -19.33 -28.78
C VAL A 359 -0.52 -18.77 -29.16
N ASN A 360 -1.18 -18.04 -28.25
CA ASN A 360 -2.49 -17.45 -28.51
C ASN A 360 -2.45 -16.46 -29.69
N VAL A 361 -1.41 -15.61 -29.75
CA VAL A 361 -1.19 -14.68 -30.87
C VAL A 361 -1.01 -15.45 -32.18
N ARG A 362 -0.24 -16.54 -32.18
CA ARG A 362 -0.02 -17.37 -33.36
C ARG A 362 -1.29 -18.06 -33.85
N ASP A 363 -2.12 -18.56 -32.94
CA ASP A 363 -3.40 -19.19 -33.26
C ASP A 363 -4.42 -18.19 -33.83
N GLU A 364 -4.38 -16.94 -33.38
CA GLU A 364 -5.16 -15.85 -33.98
C GLU A 364 -4.69 -15.55 -35.41
N MET A 365 -3.37 -15.41 -35.63
CA MET A 365 -2.82 -15.23 -36.98
C MET A 365 -3.15 -16.38 -37.94
N LEU A 366 -3.14 -17.63 -37.46
CA LEU A 366 -3.50 -18.80 -38.25
C LEU A 366 -4.99 -18.82 -38.61
N ARG A 367 -5.86 -18.42 -37.70
CA ARG A 367 -7.30 -18.26 -37.97
C ARG A 367 -7.56 -17.21 -39.04
N ASP A 368 -6.94 -16.03 -38.90
CA ASP A 368 -6.98 -14.96 -39.89
C ASP A 368 -6.52 -15.41 -41.28
N LEU A 369 -5.43 -16.17 -41.34
CA LEU A 369 -4.90 -16.71 -42.59
C LEU A 369 -5.85 -17.74 -43.21
N HIS A 370 -6.44 -18.60 -42.38
CA HIS A 370 -7.40 -19.60 -42.82
C HIS A 370 -8.67 -18.96 -43.38
N GLU A 371 -9.22 -17.95 -42.71
CA GLU A 371 -10.38 -17.19 -43.18
C GLU A 371 -10.11 -16.53 -44.54
N ARG A 372 -8.94 -15.89 -44.70
CA ARG A 372 -8.51 -15.32 -45.99
C ARG A 372 -8.43 -16.37 -47.09
N PHE A 373 -7.85 -17.53 -46.78
CA PHE A 373 -7.73 -18.64 -47.72
C PHE A 373 -9.11 -19.19 -48.14
N VAL A 374 -10.02 -19.38 -47.18
CA VAL A 374 -11.40 -19.82 -47.46
C VAL A 374 -12.11 -18.83 -48.36
N HIS A 375 -11.99 -17.53 -48.07
CA HIS A 375 -12.59 -16.46 -48.89
C HIS A 375 -11.99 -16.44 -50.31
N GLU A 376 -10.69 -16.66 -50.47
CA GLU A 376 -10.05 -16.75 -51.78
C GLU A 376 -10.52 -17.96 -52.59
N VAL A 377 -10.68 -19.12 -51.94
CA VAL A 377 -11.23 -20.33 -52.57
C VAL A 377 -12.68 -20.10 -53.03
N GLN A 378 -13.53 -19.51 -52.18
CA GLN A 378 -14.91 -19.16 -52.54
C GLN A 378 -14.96 -18.26 -53.76
N ARG A 379 -14.14 -17.20 -53.78
CA ARG A 379 -14.04 -16.28 -54.92
C ARG A 379 -13.58 -16.98 -56.19
N ARG A 380 -12.63 -17.91 -56.09
CA ARG A 380 -12.17 -18.72 -57.22
C ARG A 380 -13.29 -19.58 -57.78
N ASP A 381 -14.04 -20.25 -56.90
CA ASP A 381 -15.12 -21.16 -57.31
C ASP A 381 -16.29 -20.38 -57.94
N GLU A 382 -16.61 -19.19 -57.44
CA GLU A 382 -17.57 -18.27 -58.08
C GLU A 382 -17.17 -17.86 -59.51
N ILE A 383 -15.87 -17.59 -59.73
CA ILE A 383 -15.33 -17.27 -61.06
C ILE A 383 -15.44 -18.50 -61.97
N ILE A 384 -15.06 -19.68 -61.49
CA ILE A 384 -15.17 -20.93 -62.25
C ILE A 384 -16.61 -21.20 -62.66
N ASP A 385 -17.56 -21.05 -61.74
CA ASP A 385 -18.98 -21.28 -62.01
C ASP A 385 -19.55 -20.25 -63.00
N ARG A 386 -19.09 -19.00 -62.94
CA ARG A 386 -19.44 -17.98 -63.94
C ARG A 386 -18.94 -18.36 -65.33
N LEU A 387 -17.68 -18.76 -65.44
CA LEU A 387 -17.07 -19.21 -66.70
C LEU A 387 -17.79 -20.44 -67.26
N ARG A 388 -18.17 -21.40 -66.40
CA ARG A 388 -18.98 -22.57 -66.80
C ARG A 388 -20.35 -22.16 -67.33
N ARG A 389 -21.04 -21.22 -66.66
CA ARG A 389 -22.34 -20.68 -67.13
C ARG A 389 -22.21 -19.99 -68.49
N GLU A 390 -21.16 -19.19 -68.68
CA GLU A 390 -20.86 -18.56 -69.98
C GLU A 390 -20.55 -19.59 -71.06
N GLN A 391 -19.76 -20.61 -70.75
CA GLN A 391 -19.46 -21.72 -71.67
C GLN A 391 -20.74 -22.49 -72.07
N ASP A 392 -21.61 -22.80 -71.11
CA ASP A 392 -22.89 -23.45 -71.38
C ASP A 392 -23.87 -22.56 -72.14
N TRP A 393 -23.85 -21.25 -71.89
CA TRP A 393 -24.60 -20.27 -72.68
C TRP A 393 -24.10 -20.24 -74.13
N MET A 394 -22.78 -20.22 -74.36
CA MET A 394 -22.18 -20.30 -75.70
C MET A 394 -22.56 -21.62 -76.40
N ARG A 395 -22.51 -22.76 -75.70
CA ARG A 395 -22.93 -24.07 -76.23
C ARG A 395 -24.41 -24.14 -76.60
N ARG A 396 -25.29 -23.46 -75.85
CA ARG A 396 -26.74 -23.39 -76.11
C ARG A 396 -27.10 -22.36 -77.19
N GLY A 397 -26.37 -21.25 -77.29
CA GLY A 397 -26.57 -20.19 -78.30
C GLY A 397 -26.29 -20.65 -79.73
N TRP A 398 -25.31 -21.54 -79.93
CA TRP A 398 -25.01 -22.13 -81.25
C TRP A 398 -26.17 -22.95 -81.85
N ARG A 399 -27.09 -23.47 -81.03
CA ARG A 399 -28.26 -24.23 -81.52
C ARG A 399 -29.41 -23.35 -82.04
N ARG A 400 -29.33 -22.02 -81.90
CA ARG A 400 -30.38 -21.08 -82.35
C ARG A 400 -30.11 -20.42 -83.72
N PHE A 401 -28.93 -20.60 -84.30
CA PHE A 401 -28.64 -20.18 -85.68
C PHE A 401 -28.90 -21.32 -86.66
N VAL A 402 -30.17 -21.71 -86.82
CA VAL A 402 -30.60 -22.46 -88.01
C VAL A 402 -30.96 -21.43 -89.07
N VAL A 403 -30.07 -21.24 -90.04
CA VAL A 403 -30.35 -20.46 -91.26
C VAL A 403 -31.47 -21.18 -92.02
N ARG A 404 -32.66 -20.60 -92.09
CA ARG A 404 -33.71 -21.06 -93.03
C ARG A 404 -33.33 -20.59 -94.45
N PRO A 405 -33.35 -21.47 -95.47
CA PRO A 405 -33.09 -21.06 -96.83
C PRO A 405 -34.28 -20.23 -97.37
N PRO A 406 -34.04 -19.35 -98.36
CA PRO A 406 -35.10 -18.54 -98.96
C PRO A 406 -36.02 -19.42 -99.83
N GLN A 407 -37.33 -19.27 -99.67
CA GLN A 407 -38.32 -19.85 -100.60
C GLN A 407 -38.41 -18.95 -101.84
N GLY A 408 -38.26 -19.56 -103.02
CA GLY A 408 -38.36 -18.91 -104.32
C GLY A 408 -39.75 -19.01 -104.95
N THR A 409 -40.06 -17.98 -105.74
CA THR A 409 -41.17 -17.72 -106.69
C THR A 409 -42.60 -17.73 -106.18
#